data_AF-A0A1X7VNP5-F1
#
_entry.id   AF-A0A1X7VNP5-F1
#
_cell.length_a   1.000
_cell.length_b   1.000
_cell.length_c   1.000
_cell.angle_alpha   90.00
_cell.angle_beta   90.00
_cell.angle_gamma   90.00
#
_symmetry.space_group_name_H-M   'P 1'
#
loop_
_entity.id
_entity.type
_entity.pdbx_description
1 polymer ?
#
loop_
_entity_poly.entity_id
_entity_poly.type
_entity_poly.pdbx_seq_one_letter_code
_entity_poly.pdbx_strand_id
1 'polypeptide(L)'
;MASSSGKRALGTDGSDFSHRERVASRYQRSPQLKKVLQRLIVIQVFCWAFTVTVALVTWDIPSLLAVLGYCISIPAGWTSLQRNNITLINIYGVSSSLLGIFPMGFTLYCYLWTGGIASHHVLRLIEAFLIIGVNLTASYFAKELMQLWGGIPSSSKSNTKRK
;
A
#
# COMPACT_ATOMS: atom_id res chain seq x y z
N MET A 1 55.03 -3.20 -28.14
CA MET A 1 53.95 -2.72 -29.02
C MET A 1 52.71 -3.56 -28.76
N ALA A 2 51.73 -3.02 -28.06
CA ALA A 2 50.39 -3.61 -27.92
C ALA A 2 49.39 -2.50 -28.27
N SER A 3 48.60 -2.74 -29.32
CA SER A 3 47.62 -1.79 -29.86
C SER A 3 46.57 -1.43 -28.82
N SER A 4 46.49 -0.15 -28.42
CA SER A 4 45.51 0.37 -27.46
C SER A 4 44.34 1.11 -28.11
N SER A 5 44.14 0.98 -29.43
CA SER A 5 43.17 1.80 -30.19
C SER A 5 42.27 0.95 -31.08
N GLY A 6 41.50 0.05 -30.46
CA GLY A 6 40.30 -0.51 -31.07
C GLY A 6 39.09 0.33 -30.67
N LYS A 7 38.13 0.53 -31.60
CA LYS A 7 36.82 1.14 -31.30
C LYS A 7 36.23 0.44 -30.07
N ARG A 8 36.31 1.07 -28.90
CA ARG A 8 35.67 0.58 -27.70
C ARG A 8 34.17 0.57 -27.96
N ALA A 9 33.51 -0.53 -27.58
CA ALA A 9 32.05 -0.62 -27.67
C ALA A 9 31.44 0.56 -26.91
N LEU A 10 30.48 1.26 -27.54
CA LEU A 10 29.73 2.37 -26.94
C LEU A 10 29.24 1.93 -25.54
N GLY A 11 29.61 2.68 -24.49
CA GLY A 11 29.21 2.41 -23.10
C GLY A 11 30.25 1.75 -22.19
N THR A 12 31.49 1.52 -22.65
CA THR A 12 32.62 1.07 -21.81
C THR A 12 33.42 2.21 -21.16
N ASP A 13 33.01 3.47 -21.40
CA ASP A 13 33.60 4.70 -20.85
C ASP A 13 33.02 5.09 -19.47
N GLY A 14 32.05 4.32 -18.96
CA GLY A 14 31.40 4.59 -17.68
C GLY A 14 30.32 5.67 -17.73
N SER A 15 30.01 6.23 -18.90
CA SER A 15 28.89 7.18 -19.06
C SER A 15 27.53 6.56 -18.67
N ASP A 16 27.42 5.23 -18.77
CA ASP A 16 26.22 4.42 -18.49
C ASP A 16 26.07 4.04 -16.99
N PHE A 17 27.04 4.36 -16.12
CA PHE A 17 26.97 3.97 -14.70
C PHE A 17 25.72 4.51 -14.00
N SER A 18 25.38 5.78 -14.24
CA SER A 18 24.21 6.43 -13.64
C SER A 18 22.88 5.79 -14.07
N HIS A 19 22.80 5.32 -15.32
CA HIS A 19 21.62 4.66 -15.86
C HIS A 19 21.49 3.25 -15.28
N ARG A 20 22.58 2.45 -15.26
CA ARG A 20 22.60 1.11 -14.67
C ARG A 20 22.28 1.11 -13.19
N GLU A 21 22.76 2.09 -12.43
CA GLU A 21 22.46 2.23 -10.99
C GLU A 21 20.97 2.56 -10.74
N ARG A 22 20.40 3.44 -11.57
CA ARG A 22 18.96 3.76 -11.51
C ARG A 22 18.08 2.55 -11.87
N VAL A 23 18.50 1.75 -12.84
CA VAL A 23 17.81 0.52 -13.24
C VAL A 23 17.93 -0.54 -12.15
N ALA A 24 19.13 -0.78 -11.62
CA ALA A 24 19.39 -1.76 -10.55
C ALA A 24 18.61 -1.45 -9.27
N SER A 25 18.56 -0.17 -8.86
CA SER A 25 17.81 0.24 -7.66
C SER A 25 16.29 0.02 -7.79
N ARG A 26 15.71 0.14 -9.00
CA ARG A 26 14.30 -0.22 -9.25
C ARG A 26 14.06 -1.72 -9.11
N TYR A 27 14.97 -2.54 -9.63
CA TYR A 27 14.88 -4.00 -9.54
C TYR A 27 15.05 -4.52 -8.11
N GLN A 28 15.86 -3.86 -7.28
CA GLN A 28 16.01 -4.25 -5.87
C GLN A 28 14.82 -3.80 -5.00
N ARG A 29 14.27 -2.61 -5.24
CA ARG A 29 13.21 -2.03 -4.40
C ARG A 29 11.82 -2.63 -4.64
N SER A 30 11.48 -2.99 -5.88
CA SER A 30 10.16 -3.54 -6.23
C SER A 30 9.85 -4.86 -5.49
N PRO A 31 10.73 -5.88 -5.47
CA PRO A 31 10.48 -7.13 -4.73
C PRO A 31 10.34 -6.94 -3.22
N GLN A 32 11.10 -6.01 -2.62
CA GLN A 32 11.02 -5.72 -1.19
C GLN A 32 9.65 -5.14 -0.83
N LEU A 33 9.18 -4.14 -1.59
CA LEU A 33 7.86 -3.55 -1.40
C LEU A 33 6.73 -4.53 -1.70
N LYS A 34 6.86 -5.37 -2.73
CA LYS A 34 5.90 -6.44 -3.02
C LYS A 34 5.73 -7.38 -1.81
N LYS A 35 6.82 -7.81 -1.18
CA LYS A 35 6.77 -8.67 0.03
C LYS A 35 6.13 -7.96 1.22
N VAL A 36 6.44 -6.68 1.43
CA VAL A 36 5.79 -5.88 2.48
C VAL A 36 4.29 -5.79 2.24
N LEU A 37 3.88 -5.44 1.02
CA LEU A 37 2.48 -5.32 0.65
C LEU A 37 1.75 -6.67 0.72
N GLN A 38 2.40 -7.76 0.33
CA GLN A 38 1.83 -9.11 0.45
C GLN A 38 1.55 -9.50 1.90
N ARG A 39 2.46 -9.17 2.84
CA ARG A 39 2.23 -9.37 4.27
C ARG A 39 1.08 -8.50 4.77
N LEU A 40 0.98 -7.26 4.32
CA LEU A 40 -0.13 -6.36 4.67
C LEU A 40 -1.48 -6.88 4.15
N ILE A 41 -1.53 -7.43 2.94
CA ILE A 41 -2.75 -8.05 2.39
C ILE A 41 -3.17 -9.25 3.24
N VAL A 42 -2.21 -10.09 3.67
CA VAL A 42 -2.52 -11.20 4.60
C VAL A 42 -3.06 -10.67 5.93
N ILE A 43 -2.47 -9.61 6.48
CA ILE A 43 -3.00 -8.94 7.69
C ILE A 43 -4.41 -8.41 7.43
N GLN A 44 -4.68 -7.82 6.27
CA GLN A 44 -6.02 -7.36 5.88
C GLN A 44 -7.05 -8.50 5.78
N VAL A 45 -6.64 -9.72 5.38
CA VAL A 45 -7.52 -10.89 5.42
C VAL A 45 -7.91 -11.22 6.87
N PHE A 46 -6.97 -11.15 7.82
CA PHE A 46 -7.28 -11.32 9.23
C PHE A 46 -8.17 -10.18 9.77
N CYS A 47 -7.90 -8.93 9.39
CA CYS A 47 -8.76 -7.80 9.73
C CYS A 47 -10.18 -8.01 9.18
N TRP A 48 -10.31 -8.47 7.94
CA TRP A 48 -11.60 -8.76 7.33
C TRP A 48 -12.36 -9.83 8.12
N ALA A 49 -11.71 -10.95 8.46
CA ALA A 49 -12.33 -11.99 9.27
C ALA A 49 -12.80 -11.45 10.62
N PHE A 50 -11.98 -10.62 11.28
CA PHE A 50 -12.35 -9.96 12.53
C PHE A 50 -13.56 -9.03 12.34
N THR A 51 -13.56 -8.16 11.33
CA THR A 51 -14.70 -7.27 11.02
C THR A 51 -15.97 -8.05 10.70
N VAL A 52 -15.88 -9.20 10.01
CA VAL A 52 -17.04 -10.08 9.78
C VAL A 52 -17.62 -10.56 11.11
N THR A 53 -16.78 -11.03 12.05
CA THR A 53 -17.29 -11.48 13.36
C THR A 53 -17.97 -10.35 14.13
N VAL A 54 -17.42 -9.14 14.10
CA VAL A 54 -18.05 -8.00 14.79
C VAL A 54 -19.33 -7.56 14.07
N ALA A 55 -19.34 -7.52 12.74
CA ALA A 55 -20.51 -7.17 11.93
C ALA A 55 -21.69 -8.13 12.18
N LEU A 56 -21.42 -9.43 12.34
CA LEU A 56 -22.46 -10.44 12.62
C LEU A 56 -23.11 -10.26 14.00
N VAL A 57 -22.36 -9.75 14.98
CA VAL A 57 -22.85 -9.55 16.34
C VAL A 57 -23.67 -8.27 16.45
N THR A 58 -23.21 -7.18 15.83
CA THR A 58 -23.80 -5.86 16.08
C THR A 58 -24.70 -5.35 14.95
N TRP A 59 -24.59 -5.93 13.74
CA TRP A 59 -25.33 -5.50 12.55
C TRP A 59 -25.15 -4.01 12.18
N ASP A 60 -23.98 -3.45 12.46
CA ASP A 60 -23.72 -2.03 12.19
C ASP A 60 -23.33 -1.77 10.73
N ILE A 61 -23.96 -0.75 10.13
CA ILE A 61 -23.75 -0.31 8.75
C ILE A 61 -22.26 -0.08 8.40
N PRO A 62 -21.44 0.57 9.26
CA PRO A 62 -20.03 0.82 8.91
C PRO A 62 -19.18 -0.45 8.81
N SER A 63 -19.43 -1.46 9.64
CA SER A 63 -18.72 -2.74 9.55
C SER A 63 -19.11 -3.52 8.31
N LEU A 64 -20.40 -3.49 7.93
CA LEU A 64 -20.86 -4.09 6.68
C LEU A 64 -20.18 -3.45 5.47
N LEU A 65 -20.06 -2.12 5.47
CA LEU A 65 -19.39 -1.39 4.38
C LEU A 65 -17.88 -1.72 4.32
N ALA A 66 -17.22 -1.87 5.46
CA ALA A 66 -15.84 -2.32 5.53
C ALA A 66 -15.64 -3.76 5.02
N VAL A 67 -16.54 -4.68 5.35
CA VAL A 67 -16.52 -6.06 4.84
C VAL A 67 -16.62 -6.07 3.31
N LEU A 68 -17.54 -5.30 2.72
CA LEU A 68 -17.68 -5.17 1.27
C LEU A 68 -16.42 -4.56 0.63
N GLY A 69 -15.82 -3.56 1.27
CA GLY A 69 -14.57 -2.96 0.84
C GLY A 69 -13.41 -3.94 0.77
N TYR A 70 -13.31 -4.85 1.75
CA TYR A 70 -12.31 -5.91 1.76
C TYR A 70 -12.54 -6.97 0.69
N CYS A 71 -13.80 -7.32 0.39
CA CYS A 71 -14.13 -8.24 -0.69
C CYS A 71 -13.65 -7.74 -2.07
N ILE A 72 -13.56 -6.42 -2.28
CA ILE A 72 -13.03 -5.83 -3.51
C ILE A 72 -11.51 -5.64 -3.42
N SER A 73 -11.02 -5.09 -2.31
CA SER A 73 -9.62 -4.69 -2.18
C SER A 73 -8.68 -5.90 -2.09
N ILE A 74 -8.98 -6.93 -1.29
CA ILE A 74 -8.05 -8.07 -1.12
C ILE A 74 -7.76 -8.80 -2.44
N PRO A 75 -8.78 -9.20 -3.25
CA PRO A 75 -8.53 -9.85 -4.53
C PRO A 75 -7.80 -8.93 -5.52
N ALA A 76 -8.17 -7.65 -5.58
CA ALA A 76 -7.50 -6.66 -6.43
C ALA A 76 -6.03 -6.48 -6.04
N GLY A 77 -5.73 -6.39 -4.74
CA GLY A 77 -4.38 -6.28 -4.21
C GLY A 77 -3.54 -7.49 -4.58
N TRP A 78 -4.04 -8.70 -4.34
CA TRP A 78 -3.30 -9.94 -4.60
C TRP A 78 -2.99 -10.15 -6.09
N THR A 79 -4.00 -9.96 -6.95
CA THR A 79 -3.84 -10.13 -8.40
C THR A 79 -2.99 -9.01 -9.02
N SER A 80 -2.97 -7.81 -8.43
CA SER A 80 -2.09 -6.71 -8.88
C SER A 80 -0.61 -7.03 -8.70
N LEU A 81 -0.26 -7.71 -7.59
CA LEU A 81 1.11 -8.10 -7.27
C LEU A 81 1.64 -9.17 -8.21
N GLN A 82 0.79 -10.15 -8.56
CA GLN A 82 1.12 -11.24 -9.48
C GLN A 82 1.34 -10.74 -10.91
N ARG A 83 0.45 -9.84 -11.38
CA ARG A 83 0.46 -9.36 -12.78
C ARG A 83 1.23 -8.06 -12.99
N ASN A 84 1.76 -7.46 -11.92
CA ASN A 84 2.43 -6.16 -11.95
C ASN A 84 1.56 -5.08 -12.62
N ASN A 85 0.25 -5.10 -12.34
CA ASN A 85 -0.75 -4.26 -13.02
C ASN A 85 -1.05 -2.99 -12.22
N ILE A 86 -0.75 -1.83 -12.81
CA ILE A 86 -0.90 -0.50 -12.19
C ILE A 86 -2.38 -0.13 -11.95
N THR A 87 -3.26 -0.46 -12.89
CA THR A 87 -4.69 -0.14 -12.78
C THR A 87 -5.31 -0.88 -11.59
N LEU A 88 -4.90 -2.14 -11.41
CA LEU A 88 -5.41 -3.00 -10.36
C LEU A 88 -4.92 -2.59 -8.97
N ILE A 89 -3.65 -2.15 -8.84
CA ILE A 89 -3.15 -1.62 -7.57
C ILE A 89 -3.77 -0.25 -7.23
N ASN A 90 -4.16 0.53 -8.24
CA ASN A 90 -4.90 1.77 -8.02
C ASN A 90 -6.32 1.47 -7.50
N ILE A 91 -7.02 0.50 -8.09
CA ILE A 91 -8.32 0.02 -7.59
C ILE A 91 -8.18 -0.46 -6.14
N TYR A 92 -7.13 -1.23 -5.82
CA TYR A 92 -6.83 -1.65 -4.45
C TYR A 92 -6.66 -0.45 -3.49
N GLY A 93 -5.81 0.52 -3.83
CA GLY A 93 -5.56 1.68 -2.98
C GLY A 93 -6.79 2.57 -2.77
N VAL A 94 -7.58 2.80 -3.82
CA VAL A 94 -8.81 3.58 -3.77
C VAL A 94 -9.88 2.87 -2.95
N SER A 95 -10.11 1.57 -3.19
CA SER A 95 -11.12 0.79 -2.45
C SER A 95 -10.75 0.62 -0.97
N SER A 96 -9.50 0.35 -0.64
CA SER A 96 -9.00 0.30 0.74
C SER A 96 -9.19 1.62 1.48
N SER A 97 -9.04 2.76 0.77
CA SER A 97 -9.27 4.08 1.35
C SER A 97 -10.75 4.41 1.52
N LEU A 98 -11.55 4.26 0.47
CA LEU A 98 -12.97 4.66 0.46
C LEU A 98 -13.86 3.71 1.25
N LEU A 99 -13.63 2.41 1.18
CA LEU A 99 -14.51 1.42 1.80
C LEU A 99 -13.91 0.84 3.09
N GLY A 100 -12.60 0.98 3.32
CA GLY A 100 -11.95 0.57 4.57
C GLY A 100 -11.83 1.72 5.58
N ILE A 101 -11.14 2.80 5.20
CA ILE A 101 -10.83 3.91 6.12
C ILE A 101 -12.06 4.76 6.42
N PHE A 102 -12.84 5.15 5.40
CA PHE A 102 -13.94 6.08 5.59
C PHE A 102 -15.05 5.58 6.54
N PRO A 103 -15.57 4.33 6.43
CA PRO A 103 -16.59 3.85 7.36
C PRO A 103 -16.07 3.75 8.79
N MET A 104 -14.81 3.37 8.96
CA MET A 104 -14.19 3.29 10.28
C MET A 104 -13.88 4.68 10.86
N GLY A 105 -13.51 5.65 10.02
CA GLY A 105 -13.37 7.05 10.42
C GLY A 105 -14.71 7.62 10.89
N PHE A 106 -15.81 7.29 10.20
CA PHE A 106 -17.16 7.65 10.62
C PHE A 106 -17.53 7.02 11.96
N THR A 107 -17.23 5.73 12.18
CA THR A 107 -17.44 5.12 13.51
C THR A 107 -16.68 5.87 14.59
N LEU A 108 -15.40 6.18 14.38
CA LEU A 108 -14.58 6.91 15.33
C LEU A 108 -15.15 8.30 15.65
N TYR A 109 -15.61 9.02 14.62
CA TYR A 109 -16.25 10.32 14.77
C TYR A 109 -17.54 10.24 15.61
N CYS A 110 -18.43 9.29 15.29
CA CYS A 110 -19.65 9.09 16.06
C CYS A 110 -19.37 8.73 17.52
N TYR A 111 -18.36 7.90 17.78
CA TYR A 111 -17.98 7.52 19.14
C TYR A 111 -17.39 8.70 19.94
N LEU A 112 -16.52 9.51 19.31
CA LEU A 112 -15.95 10.70 19.96
C LEU A 112 -17.03 11.75 20.25
N TRP A 113 -18.02 11.90 19.38
CA TRP A 113 -19.08 12.90 19.52
C TRP A 113 -20.16 12.50 20.53
N THR A 114 -20.55 11.23 20.59
CA THR A 114 -21.67 10.76 21.44
C THR A 114 -21.26 10.46 22.89
N GLY A 115 -19.96 10.43 23.21
CA GLY A 115 -19.46 10.30 24.59
C GLY A 115 -19.77 8.96 25.28
N GLY A 116 -20.33 7.98 24.56
CA GLY A 116 -20.72 6.69 25.13
C GLY A 116 -19.52 5.75 25.25
N ILE A 117 -19.08 5.48 26.49
CA ILE A 117 -18.14 4.40 26.81
C ILE A 117 -18.94 3.30 27.52
N ALA A 118 -19.70 2.50 26.76
CA ALA A 118 -20.12 1.18 27.25
C ALA A 118 -19.10 0.10 26.84
N SER A 119 -19.15 -1.08 27.44
CA SER A 119 -18.15 -2.15 27.29
C SER A 119 -17.95 -2.62 25.83
N HIS A 120 -18.97 -2.57 24.99
CA HIS A 120 -18.86 -2.89 23.55
C HIS A 120 -18.12 -1.81 22.74
N HIS A 121 -17.97 -0.60 23.28
CA HIS A 121 -17.40 0.55 22.57
C HIS A 121 -15.87 0.49 22.51
N VAL A 122 -15.23 -0.14 23.50
CA VAL A 122 -13.76 -0.28 23.51
C VAL A 122 -13.29 -1.18 22.38
N LEU A 123 -13.95 -2.33 22.19
CA LEU A 123 -13.69 -3.25 21.08
C LEU A 123 -13.86 -2.57 19.72
N ARG A 124 -14.84 -1.68 19.59
CA ARG A 124 -15.11 -0.91 18.38
C ARG A 124 -14.05 0.14 18.08
N LEU A 125 -13.58 0.84 19.10
CA LEU A 125 -12.48 1.79 18.95
C LEU A 125 -11.20 1.05 18.52
N ILE A 126 -10.89 -0.07 19.18
CA ILE A 126 -9.74 -0.90 18.83
C ILE A 126 -9.83 -1.39 17.37
N GLU A 127 -11.00 -1.89 16.96
CA GLU A 127 -11.25 -2.30 15.58
C GLU A 127 -11.03 -1.15 14.60
N ALA A 128 -11.63 0.02 14.85
CA ALA A 128 -11.51 1.18 13.98
C ALA A 128 -10.06 1.64 13.85
N PHE A 129 -9.31 1.76 14.95
CA PHE A 129 -7.89 2.14 14.92
C PHE A 129 -7.04 1.11 14.16
N LEU A 130 -7.27 -0.17 14.40
CA LEU A 130 -6.54 -1.26 13.74
C LEU A 130 -6.78 -1.25 12.23
N ILE A 131 -8.04 -1.15 11.80
CA ILE A 131 -8.41 -1.13 10.38
C ILE A 131 -7.88 0.13 9.70
N ILE A 132 -8.04 1.30 10.31
CA ILE A 132 -7.54 2.57 9.77
C ILE A 132 -6.02 2.49 9.59
N GLY A 133 -5.28 2.06 10.62
CA GLY A 133 -3.82 1.96 10.57
C GLY A 133 -3.31 0.99 9.51
N VAL A 134 -3.92 -0.20 9.41
CA VAL A 134 -3.55 -1.20 8.40
C VAL A 134 -3.87 -0.72 6.98
N ASN A 135 -5.03 -0.10 6.74
CA ASN A 135 -5.38 0.40 5.41
C ASN A 135 -4.56 1.63 4.99
N LEU A 136 -4.21 2.53 5.93
CA LEU A 136 -3.32 3.67 5.67
C LEU A 136 -1.93 3.21 5.24
N THR A 137 -1.33 2.30 6.01
CA THR A 137 0.00 1.77 5.71
C THR A 137 0.01 0.99 4.39
N ALA A 138 -1.01 0.17 4.14
CA ALA A 138 -1.15 -0.54 2.87
C ALA A 138 -1.35 0.40 1.67
N SER A 139 -2.18 1.45 1.83
CA SER A 139 -2.38 2.47 0.78
C SER A 139 -1.12 3.27 0.51
N TYR A 140 -0.31 3.56 1.54
CA TYR A 140 0.99 4.20 1.38
C TYR A 140 1.93 3.34 0.52
N PHE A 141 2.11 2.06 0.88
CA PHE A 141 2.96 1.14 0.11
C PHE A 141 2.43 0.86 -1.29
N ALA A 142 1.10 0.80 -1.46
CA ALA A 142 0.48 0.68 -2.78
C ALA A 142 0.81 1.88 -3.68
N LYS A 143 0.75 3.12 -3.16
CA LYS A 143 1.13 4.34 -3.89
C LYS A 143 2.62 4.34 -4.24
N GLU A 144 3.48 3.94 -3.31
CA GLU A 144 4.91 3.86 -3.56
C GLU A 144 5.24 2.82 -4.66
N LEU A 145 4.59 1.67 -4.61
CA LEU A 145 4.75 0.61 -5.60
C LEU A 145 4.23 1.05 -6.99
N MET A 146 3.11 1.77 -7.01
CA MET A 146 2.54 2.36 -8.22
C MET A 146 3.49 3.39 -8.86
N GLN A 147 4.14 4.26 -8.07
CA GLN A 147 5.15 5.20 -8.57
C GLN A 147 6.35 4.47 -9.19
N LEU A 148 6.80 3.39 -8.54
CA LEU A 148 7.90 2.57 -9.05
C LEU A 148 7.55 1.88 -10.38
N TRP A 149 6.33 1.35 -10.54
CA TRP A 149 5.89 0.69 -11.77
C TRP A 149 5.53 1.69 -12.88
N GLY A 150 4.89 2.82 -12.53
CA GLY A 150 4.53 3.88 -13.47
C GLY A 150 5.71 4.76 -13.90
N GLY A 151 6.91 4.53 -13.36
CA GLY A 151 8.12 5.26 -13.72
C GLY A 151 8.19 6.69 -13.22
N ILE A 152 7.15 7.18 -12.52
CA ILE A 152 7.08 8.52 -11.93
C ILE A 152 8.08 8.61 -10.77
N PRO A 153 9.04 9.55 -10.80
CA PRO A 153 10.01 9.69 -9.72
C PRO A 153 9.29 10.05 -8.41
N SER A 154 9.53 9.27 -7.35
CA SER A 154 9.04 9.56 -6.00
C SER A 154 9.58 10.92 -5.53
N SER A 155 8.71 11.79 -5.02
CA SER A 155 9.03 13.17 -4.58
C SER A 155 10.03 13.27 -3.41
N SER A 156 10.52 12.15 -2.87
CA SER A 156 11.36 12.13 -1.66
C SER A 156 12.85 12.47 -1.89
N LYS A 157 13.26 12.94 -3.08
CA LYS A 157 14.63 13.38 -3.36
C LYS A 157 14.68 14.84 -3.83
N SER A 158 14.37 15.79 -2.94
CA SER A 158 14.65 17.22 -3.18
C SER A 158 15.61 17.86 -2.17
N ASN A 159 16.13 17.13 -1.16
CA ASN A 159 16.89 17.77 -0.08
C ASN A 159 18.33 17.27 0.12
N THR A 160 19.01 16.90 -0.97
CA THR A 160 20.45 16.57 -0.89
C THR A 160 21.18 17.13 -2.09
N LYS A 161 21.26 18.47 -2.16
CA LYS A 161 22.27 19.24 -2.91
C LYS A 161 22.09 20.75 -2.62
N ARG A 162 22.44 21.15 -1.41
CA ARG A 162 22.97 22.49 -1.12
C ARG A 162 24.14 22.29 -0.16
N LYS A 163 25.30 22.04 -0.75
CA LYS A 163 26.59 22.47 -0.23
C LYS A 163 27.14 23.43 -1.27
#